data_AF-A0A4R1VR65-F1
#
_entry.id   AF-A0A4R1VR65-F1
#
_cell.length_a   1.000
_cell.length_b   1.000
_cell.length_c   1.000
_cell.angle_alpha   90.00
_cell.angle_beta   90.00
_cell.angle_gamma   90.00
#
_symmetry.space_group_name_H-M   'P 1'
#
loop_
_entity.id
_entity.type
_entity.pdbx_description
1 polymer ?
#
loop_
_entity_poly.entity_id
_entity_poly.type
_entity_poly.pdbx_seq_one_letter_code
_entity_poly.pdbx_strand_id
1 'polypeptide(L)'
;MPRPPKYPKLLHVKYVHSKGNVYAYFNTGKTKANGNAIYVRLPHPSTTGFFDSYAAMKGARTKREAVGYLVVDLVRDYEASMEKRADLAEGTKALYRTTNKRVVELLGEYPVNDVQPSDVRFMLENRMTGAGAHNIFLSLIRNLYSWGRQNEKTTLDPAKDLKPLKIGEHDPWPEPILFAGLRAEDDLLRLAIHLLYYTGQRISDVMRMRWSDILDGEMHVIQQKTKKEVTPPLHRDLAAELARTPKRGFTIIATDKGEPVKAAFLRERIKDFTRAQGKECVPHGLRKNAVIALLEAGCTVAEVSAITGQTFQIVEKYASKVNRRRLGKAAILKFENASGTGKPLGKLSEEPR
;
A
#
# COMPACT_ATOMS: atom_id res chain seq x y z
N MET A 1 39.93 35.81 57.21
CA MET A 1 38.62 35.11 57.16
C MET A 1 38.83 33.72 56.56
N PRO A 2 38.36 32.64 57.19
CA PRO A 2 38.44 31.30 56.60
C PRO A 2 37.62 31.25 55.30
N ARG A 3 38.15 30.61 54.25
CA ARG A 3 37.43 30.41 52.99
C ARG A 3 36.13 29.65 53.28
N PRO A 4 34.98 30.06 52.71
CA PRO A 4 33.73 29.33 52.88
C PRO A 4 33.88 27.89 52.35
N PRO A 5 33.24 26.90 53.00
CA PRO A 5 33.30 25.51 52.56
C PRO A 5 32.83 25.39 51.12
N LYS A 6 33.61 24.69 50.29
CA LYS A 6 33.34 24.53 48.86
C LYS A 6 32.33 23.40 48.68
N TYR A 7 31.05 23.74 48.52
CA TYR A 7 29.98 22.76 48.28
C TYR A 7 30.13 22.08 46.91
N PRO A 8 29.69 20.81 46.76
CA PRO A 8 29.81 20.08 45.50
C PRO A 8 28.98 20.75 44.40
N LYS A 9 29.56 20.85 43.20
CA LYS A 9 28.86 21.38 42.02
C LYS A 9 27.89 20.32 41.49
N LEU A 10 26.64 20.41 41.93
CA LEU A 10 25.57 19.49 41.54
C LEU A 10 24.79 20.05 40.33
N LEU A 11 24.41 19.16 39.41
CA LEU A 11 23.68 19.53 38.21
C LEU A 11 22.29 20.07 38.59
N HIS A 12 21.89 21.18 37.96
CA HIS A 12 20.61 21.87 38.24
C HIS A 12 20.44 22.42 39.67
N VAL A 13 21.50 22.46 40.49
CA VAL A 13 21.46 23.03 41.85
C VAL A 13 22.15 24.39 41.86
N LYS A 14 21.45 25.39 42.40
CA LYS A 14 21.98 26.72 42.71
C LYS A 14 22.15 26.86 44.22
N TYR A 15 23.34 27.25 44.68
CA TYR A 15 23.58 27.61 46.06
C TYR A 15 23.47 29.13 46.24
N VAL A 16 22.80 29.57 47.30
CA VAL A 16 22.60 30.98 47.66
C VAL A 16 23.08 31.18 49.09
N HIS A 17 23.92 32.19 49.31
CA HIS A 17 24.40 32.57 50.64
C HIS A 17 23.64 33.79 51.12
N SER A 18 23.07 33.73 52.33
CA SER A 18 22.37 34.87 52.93
C SER A 18 22.43 34.78 54.46
N LYS A 19 22.75 35.90 55.11
CA LYS A 19 22.82 36.04 56.58
C LYS A 19 23.60 34.89 57.26
N GLY A 20 24.77 34.56 56.71
CA GLY A 20 25.64 33.49 57.24
C GLY A 20 25.20 32.06 56.94
N ASN A 21 24.05 31.84 56.31
CA ASN A 21 23.53 30.52 55.95
C ASN A 21 23.69 30.22 54.45
N VAL A 22 23.79 28.94 54.11
CA VAL A 22 23.72 28.45 52.72
C VAL A 22 22.37 27.80 52.45
N TYR A 23 21.81 28.08 51.28
CA TYR A 23 20.58 27.49 50.80
C TYR A 23 20.82 26.84 49.44
N ALA A 24 20.45 25.58 49.30
CA ALA A 24 20.50 24.86 48.03
C ALA A 24 19.10 24.84 47.38
N TYR A 25 19.04 25.19 46.10
CA TYR A 25 17.82 25.23 45.32
C TYR A 25 17.97 24.38 44.07
N PHE A 26 17.10 23.40 43.88
CA PHE A 26 17.04 22.56 42.70
C PHE A 26 16.11 23.19 41.65
N ASN A 27 16.60 23.40 40.43
CA ASN A 27 15.75 23.80 39.31
C ASN A 27 14.91 22.61 38.86
N THR A 28 13.58 22.70 38.94
CA THR A 28 12.67 21.58 38.65
C THR A 28 12.45 21.29 37.16
N GLY A 29 12.89 22.19 36.27
CA GLY A 29 12.65 22.13 34.83
C GLY A 29 11.29 22.70 34.41
N LYS A 30 10.44 23.09 35.37
CA LYS A 30 9.15 23.73 35.12
C LYS A 30 9.27 25.25 35.10
N THR A 31 8.42 25.91 34.34
CA THR A 31 8.28 27.38 34.31
C THR A 31 6.94 27.80 34.90
N LYS A 32 6.92 28.98 35.53
CA LYS A 32 5.68 29.66 35.91
C LYS A 32 5.03 30.27 34.65
N ALA A 33 3.77 30.70 34.76
CA ALA A 33 3.05 31.38 33.67
C ALA A 33 3.78 32.63 33.12
N ASN A 34 4.64 33.24 33.92
CA ASN A 34 5.48 34.39 33.53
C ASN A 34 6.87 34.00 32.98
N GLY A 35 7.09 32.74 32.61
CA GLY A 35 8.34 32.24 32.02
C GLY A 35 9.48 31.95 33.02
N ASN A 36 9.35 32.33 34.28
CA ASN A 36 10.40 32.12 35.28
C ASN A 36 10.52 30.66 35.72
N ALA A 37 11.74 30.15 35.85
CA ALA A 37 12.00 28.79 36.31
C ALA A 37 11.54 28.57 37.76
N ILE A 38 10.95 27.41 38.02
CA ILE A 38 10.51 26.98 39.36
C ILE A 38 11.67 26.25 40.04
N TYR A 39 12.11 26.81 41.17
CA TYR A 39 13.11 26.21 42.04
C TYR A 39 12.45 25.64 43.30
N VAL A 40 12.88 24.46 43.71
CA VAL A 40 12.49 23.86 44.99
C VAL A 40 13.69 23.87 45.92
N ARG A 41 13.47 24.26 47.18
CA ARG A 41 14.51 24.29 48.20
C ARG A 41 14.85 22.85 48.61
N LEU A 42 16.14 22.51 48.55
CA LEU A 42 16.66 21.25 49.07
C LEU A 42 16.94 21.39 50.59
N PRO A 43 17.06 20.26 51.32
CA PRO A 43 17.59 20.25 52.67
C PRO A 43 18.95 20.97 52.75
N HIS A 44 19.36 21.34 53.96
CA HIS A 44 20.67 21.99 54.12
C HIS A 44 21.78 21.03 53.65
N PRO A 45 22.82 21.50 52.90
CA PRO A 45 23.83 20.61 52.29
C PRO A 45 24.60 19.71 53.26
N SER A 46 24.62 20.03 54.55
CA SER A 46 25.25 19.22 55.60
C SER A 46 24.31 18.19 56.25
N THR A 47 23.04 18.11 55.84
CA THR A 47 22.08 17.15 56.38
C THR A 47 22.14 15.82 55.62
N THR A 48 21.90 14.71 56.32
CA THR A 48 21.97 13.35 55.76
C THR A 48 21.02 13.15 54.57
N GLY A 49 19.80 13.71 54.60
CA GLY A 49 18.81 13.59 53.53
C GLY A 49 19.01 14.49 52.30
N PHE A 50 20.11 15.26 52.24
CA PHE A 50 20.38 16.18 51.14
C PHE A 50 20.54 15.46 49.79
N PHE A 51 21.37 14.42 49.76
CA PHE A 51 21.67 13.68 48.52
C PHE A 51 20.48 12.83 48.06
N ASP A 52 19.67 12.29 48.97
CA ASP A 52 18.44 11.56 48.63
C ASP A 52 17.40 12.47 47.98
N SER A 53 17.18 13.65 48.57
CA SER A 53 16.28 14.67 48.00
C SER A 53 16.76 15.15 46.64
N TYR A 54 18.07 15.34 46.48
CA TYR A 54 18.67 15.70 45.20
C TYR A 54 18.50 14.59 44.16
N ALA A 55 18.76 13.33 44.50
CA ALA A 55 18.62 12.19 43.60
C ALA A 55 17.16 12.00 43.15
N ALA A 56 16.19 12.10 44.06
CA ALA A 56 14.78 12.03 43.74
C ALA A 56 14.34 13.16 42.79
N MET A 57 14.74 14.40 43.07
CA MET A 57 14.42 15.57 42.24
C MET A 57 15.09 15.50 40.86
N LYS A 58 16.36 15.05 40.81
CA LYS A 58 17.08 14.82 39.56
C LYS A 58 16.40 13.74 38.72
N GLY A 59 16.08 12.58 39.30
CA GLY A 59 15.35 11.52 38.62
C GLY A 59 14.00 12.01 38.07
N ALA A 60 13.25 12.75 38.88
CA ALA A 60 11.96 13.29 38.46
C ALA A 60 12.07 14.37 37.37
N ARG A 61 13.15 15.17 37.35
CA ARG A 61 13.45 16.11 36.27
C ARG A 61 13.89 15.38 35.00
N THR A 62 14.84 14.46 35.10
CA THR A 62 15.34 13.69 33.95
C THR A 62 14.22 12.91 33.26
N LYS A 63 13.29 12.32 34.03
CA LYS A 63 12.11 11.64 33.48
C LYS A 63 11.13 12.59 32.75
N ARG A 64 11.14 13.89 33.07
CA ARG A 64 10.35 14.94 32.40
C ARG A 64 11.09 15.61 31.23
N GLU A 65 12.40 15.77 31.34
CA GLU A 65 13.27 16.28 30.25
C GLU A 65 13.45 15.25 29.13
N ALA A 66 13.30 13.96 29.45
CA ALA A 66 13.07 12.92 28.45
C ALA A 66 11.65 13.07 27.88
N VAL A 67 11.39 14.13 27.11
CA VAL A 67 10.48 13.99 25.96
C VAL A 67 11.18 12.94 25.10
N GLY A 68 10.83 11.68 25.34
CA GLY A 68 11.47 10.53 24.70
C GLY A 68 11.36 10.67 23.19
N TYR A 69 12.27 10.05 22.46
CA TYR A 69 12.16 9.93 21.02
C TYR A 69 10.73 9.48 20.66
N LEU A 70 9.98 10.35 20.00
CA LEU A 70 8.54 10.18 19.79
C LEU A 70 8.29 9.43 18.47
N VAL A 71 7.09 8.88 18.31
CA VAL A 71 6.70 8.24 17.04
C VAL A 71 6.79 9.23 15.88
N VAL A 72 6.49 10.52 16.10
CA VAL A 72 6.66 11.54 15.06
C VAL A 72 8.14 11.70 14.65
N ASP A 73 9.09 11.58 15.57
CA ASP A 73 10.52 11.60 15.26
C ASP A 73 10.94 10.35 14.48
N LEU A 74 10.45 9.17 14.88
CA LEU A 74 10.68 7.92 14.16
C LEU A 74 10.17 7.98 12.72
N VAL A 75 8.96 8.53 12.52
CA VAL A 75 8.37 8.71 11.19
C VAL A 75 9.22 9.67 10.36
N ARG A 76 9.60 10.84 10.91
CA ARG A 76 10.42 11.83 10.21
C ARG A 76 11.75 11.22 9.73
N ASP A 77 12.44 10.51 10.63
CA ASP A 77 13.75 9.95 10.31
C ASP A 77 13.63 8.78 9.33
N TYR A 78 12.58 7.95 9.45
CA TYR A 78 12.25 6.91 8.48
C TYR A 78 11.94 7.49 7.10
N GLU A 79 11.16 8.57 7.01
CA GLU A 79 10.86 9.23 5.74
C GLU A 79 12.13 9.77 5.08
N ALA A 80 13.01 10.43 5.84
CA ALA A 80 14.29 10.90 5.33
C ALA A 80 15.18 9.75 4.80
N SER A 81 15.14 8.58 5.44
CA SER A 81 15.81 7.37 4.95
C SER A 81 15.12 6.79 3.71
N MET A 82 13.80 6.74 3.69
CA MET A 82 12.99 6.21 2.60
C MET A 82 13.18 7.02 1.31
N GLU A 83 13.29 8.35 1.40
CA GLU A 83 13.46 9.20 0.22
C GLU A 83 14.77 8.90 -0.54
N LYS A 84 15.83 8.48 0.18
CA LYS A 84 17.13 8.11 -0.40
C LYS A 84 17.16 6.72 -1.05
N ARG A 85 16.12 5.90 -0.86
CA ARG A 85 16.04 4.55 -1.44
C ARG A 85 15.75 4.63 -2.94
N ALA A 86 16.71 4.18 -3.76
CA ALA A 86 16.54 4.08 -5.22
C ALA A 86 15.72 2.85 -5.65
N ASP A 87 15.71 1.81 -4.82
CA ASP A 87 15.01 0.54 -5.04
C ASP A 87 13.52 0.59 -4.69
N LEU A 88 13.06 1.68 -4.06
CA LEU A 88 11.66 1.89 -3.72
C LEU A 88 10.97 2.79 -4.75
N ALA A 89 9.96 2.27 -5.44
CA ALA A 89 9.22 3.02 -6.43
C ALA A 89 8.51 4.26 -5.84
N GLU A 90 8.46 5.36 -6.62
CA GLU A 90 7.84 6.62 -6.17
C GLU A 90 6.37 6.46 -5.76
N GLY A 91 5.61 5.61 -6.46
CA GLY A 91 4.22 5.30 -6.07
C GLY A 91 4.12 4.65 -4.68
N THR A 92 5.12 3.85 -4.29
CA THR A 92 5.19 3.25 -2.95
C THR A 92 5.59 4.30 -1.92
N LYS A 93 6.57 5.18 -2.22
CA LYS A 93 6.94 6.31 -1.36
C LYS A 93 5.74 7.22 -1.09
N ALA A 94 4.97 7.57 -2.12
CA ALA A 94 3.77 8.39 -1.99
C ALA A 94 2.69 7.74 -1.10
N LEU A 95 2.49 6.42 -1.23
CA LEU A 95 1.59 5.66 -0.37
C LEU A 95 2.05 5.66 1.09
N TYR A 96 3.34 5.47 1.33
CA TYR A 96 3.93 5.51 2.67
C TYR A 96 3.84 6.90 3.29
N ARG A 97 4.16 7.97 2.56
CA ARG A 97 3.97 9.37 3.01
C ARG A 97 2.54 9.63 3.47
N THR A 98 1.55 9.20 2.68
CA THR A 98 0.13 9.38 3.03
C THR A 98 -0.23 8.61 4.31
N THR A 99 0.26 7.39 4.44
CA THR A 99 -0.04 6.54 5.60
C THR A 99 0.74 6.99 6.84
N ASN A 100 1.96 7.50 6.69
CA ASN A 100 2.78 8.08 7.77
C ASN A 100 2.10 9.30 8.39
N LYS A 101 1.49 10.17 7.59
CA LYS A 101 0.67 11.28 8.11
C LYS A 101 -0.42 10.76 9.06
N ARG A 102 -1.05 9.64 8.73
CA ARG A 102 -2.05 8.99 9.58
C ARG A 102 -1.44 8.37 10.83
N VAL A 103 -0.23 7.81 10.74
CA VAL A 103 0.52 7.32 11.91
C VAL A 103 0.84 8.49 12.86
N VAL A 104 1.33 9.61 12.33
CA VAL A 104 1.63 10.81 13.14
C VAL A 104 0.38 11.37 13.80
N GLU A 105 -0.75 11.43 13.08
CA GLU A 105 -2.03 11.89 13.64
C GLU A 105 -2.50 11.02 14.82
N LEU A 106 -2.31 9.70 14.75
CA LEU A 106 -2.88 8.77 15.73
C LEU A 106 -1.92 8.42 16.87
N LEU A 107 -0.61 8.40 16.61
CA LEU A 107 0.41 7.90 17.53
C LEU A 107 1.59 8.87 17.70
N GLY A 108 1.65 9.98 16.96
CA GLY A 108 2.84 10.83 16.85
C GLY A 108 3.37 11.37 18.18
N GLU A 109 2.48 11.66 19.13
CA GLU A 109 2.83 12.20 20.46
C GLU A 109 3.27 11.12 21.45
N TYR A 110 3.12 9.84 21.12
CA TYR A 110 3.53 8.75 21.99
C TYR A 110 5.05 8.59 21.95
N PRO A 111 5.71 8.36 23.10
CA PRO A 111 7.09 7.88 23.11
C PRO A 111 7.19 6.55 22.37
N VAL A 112 8.21 6.38 21.51
CA VAL A 112 8.35 5.16 20.68
C VAL A 112 8.40 3.89 21.54
N ASN A 113 9.01 3.99 22.72
CA ASN A 113 9.17 2.88 23.67
C ASN A 113 7.97 2.65 24.59
N ASP A 114 6.89 3.43 24.45
CA ASP A 114 5.67 3.28 25.24
C ASP A 114 4.51 2.69 24.43
N VAL A 115 4.59 2.70 23.09
CA VAL A 115 3.55 2.12 22.22
C VAL A 115 3.44 0.60 22.42
N GLN A 116 2.27 0.15 22.85
CA GLN A 116 1.96 -1.25 23.11
C GLN A 116 1.22 -1.90 21.93
N PRO A 117 1.24 -3.25 21.82
CA PRO A 117 0.42 -3.97 20.85
C PRO A 117 -1.08 -3.67 20.94
N SER A 118 -1.59 -3.36 22.13
CA SER A 118 -2.99 -2.94 22.36
C SER A 118 -3.31 -1.63 21.68
N ASP A 119 -2.38 -0.67 21.63
CA ASP A 119 -2.59 0.63 21.01
C ASP A 119 -2.68 0.48 19.50
N VAL A 120 -1.76 -0.28 18.90
CA VAL A 120 -1.78 -0.56 17.46
C VAL A 120 -3.04 -1.33 17.07
N ARG A 121 -3.45 -2.32 17.87
CA ARG A 121 -4.72 -3.04 17.67
C ARG A 121 -5.92 -2.09 17.72
N PHE A 122 -5.97 -1.20 18.73
CA PHE A 122 -7.04 -0.21 18.85
C PHE A 122 -7.13 0.67 17.60
N MET A 123 -6.01 1.15 17.06
CA MET A 123 -6.01 1.94 15.82
C MET A 123 -6.49 1.13 14.62
N LEU A 124 -6.05 -0.12 14.51
CA LEU A 124 -6.44 -1.02 13.42
C LEU A 124 -7.94 -1.37 13.42
N GLU A 125 -8.55 -1.50 14.61
CA GLU A 125 -9.96 -1.86 14.78
C GLU A 125 -10.88 -0.63 14.74
N ASN A 126 -10.44 0.53 15.23
CA ASN A 126 -11.31 1.69 15.47
C ASN A 126 -11.01 2.91 14.59
N ARG A 127 -9.90 2.92 13.83
CA ARG A 127 -9.48 4.07 13.01
C ARG A 127 -9.21 3.72 11.55
N MET A 128 -9.11 2.44 11.22
CA MET A 128 -8.90 1.95 9.85
C MET A 128 -10.17 1.32 9.29
N THR A 129 -10.66 1.84 8.17
CA THR A 129 -11.84 1.31 7.49
C THR A 129 -11.44 0.43 6.31
N GLY A 130 -11.82 -0.84 6.37
CA GLY A 130 -11.57 -1.83 5.33
C GLY A 130 -10.19 -2.49 5.38
N ALA A 131 -10.10 -3.70 4.80
CA ALA A 131 -8.91 -4.55 4.88
C ALA A 131 -7.65 -3.92 4.26
N GLY A 132 -7.80 -3.10 3.21
CA GLY A 132 -6.68 -2.41 2.56
C GLY A 132 -6.02 -1.39 3.48
N ALA A 133 -6.82 -0.49 4.08
CA ALA A 133 -6.34 0.53 5.02
C ALA A 133 -5.71 -0.10 6.27
N HIS A 134 -6.35 -1.13 6.81
CA HIS A 134 -5.82 -1.91 7.93
C HIS A 134 -4.43 -2.48 7.61
N ASN A 135 -4.30 -3.16 6.46
CA ASN A 135 -3.06 -3.85 6.11
C ASN A 135 -1.91 -2.89 5.78
N ILE A 136 -2.18 -1.76 5.11
CA ILE A 136 -1.12 -0.78 4.83
C ILE A 136 -0.65 -0.09 6.11
N PHE A 137 -1.57 0.25 7.02
CA PHE A 137 -1.22 0.82 8.32
C PHE A 137 -0.37 -0.15 9.14
N LEU A 138 -0.82 -1.41 9.27
CA LEU A 138 -0.07 -2.46 9.95
C LEU A 138 1.32 -2.67 9.34
N SER A 139 1.41 -2.75 8.01
CA SER A 139 2.68 -2.90 7.30
C SER A 139 3.62 -1.73 7.57
N LEU A 140 3.10 -0.51 7.65
CA LEU A 140 3.93 0.67 7.88
C LEU A 140 4.45 0.75 9.30
N ILE A 141 3.62 0.45 10.31
CA ILE A 141 4.09 0.36 11.71
C ILE A 141 5.22 -0.68 11.83
N ARG A 142 5.07 -1.85 11.19
CA ARG A 142 6.14 -2.86 11.13
C ARG A 142 7.41 -2.35 10.49
N ASN A 143 7.30 -1.64 9.37
CA ASN A 143 8.46 -1.06 8.69
C ASN A 143 9.15 0.00 9.54
N LEU A 144 8.38 0.89 10.19
CA LEU A 144 8.88 1.94 11.07
C LEU A 144 9.66 1.35 12.26
N TYR A 145 9.07 0.39 12.98
CA TYR A 145 9.72 -0.23 14.14
C TYR A 145 10.87 -1.18 13.74
N SER A 146 10.78 -1.85 12.59
CA SER A 146 11.92 -2.61 12.05
C SER A 146 13.11 -1.69 11.73
N TRP A 147 12.86 -0.57 11.04
CA TRP A 147 13.88 0.43 10.77
C TRP A 147 14.42 1.08 12.05
N GLY A 148 13.53 1.42 12.99
CA GLY A 148 13.90 1.99 14.28
C GLY A 148 14.84 1.07 15.08
N ARG A 149 14.59 -0.24 15.08
CA ARG A 149 15.48 -1.23 15.71
C ARG A 149 16.84 -1.31 15.01
N GLN A 150 16.87 -1.30 13.68
CA GLN A 150 18.13 -1.31 12.91
C GLN A 150 18.97 -0.06 13.14
N ASN A 151 18.36 1.05 13.55
CA ASN A 151 19.01 2.33 13.79
C ASN A 151 19.06 2.71 15.28
N GLU A 152 18.92 1.72 16.18
CA GLU A 152 19.04 1.88 17.64
C GLU A 152 18.10 2.94 18.25
N LYS A 153 16.97 3.21 17.59
CA LYS A 153 15.95 4.17 18.06
C LYS A 153 14.96 3.55 19.05
N THR A 154 14.80 2.23 18.99
CA THR A 154 13.92 1.46 19.86
C THR A 154 14.34 -0.01 19.85
N THR A 155 13.89 -0.78 20.83
CA THR A 155 13.99 -2.25 20.85
C THR A 155 12.64 -2.93 20.61
N LEU A 156 11.54 -2.16 20.53
CA LEU A 156 10.18 -2.68 20.44
C LEU A 156 9.77 -3.09 19.03
N ASP A 157 8.72 -3.91 18.96
CA ASP A 157 7.97 -4.26 17.76
C ASP A 157 6.48 -4.46 18.12
N PRO A 158 5.71 -3.38 18.30
CA PRO A 158 4.34 -3.46 18.81
C PRO A 158 3.37 -4.10 17.81
N ALA A 159 3.78 -4.29 16.56
CA ALA A 159 2.97 -4.88 15.51
C ALA A 159 3.39 -6.32 15.14
N LYS A 160 4.30 -6.92 15.89
CA LYS A 160 4.87 -8.24 15.60
C LYS A 160 3.77 -9.31 15.40
N ASP A 161 2.91 -9.48 16.39
CA ASP A 161 1.92 -10.57 16.43
C ASP A 161 0.55 -10.23 15.83
N LEU A 162 0.38 -9.00 15.32
CA LEU A 162 -0.87 -8.55 14.70
C LEU A 162 -1.00 -9.11 13.28
N LYS A 163 -2.17 -9.60 12.89
CA LYS A 163 -2.33 -10.28 11.59
C LYS A 163 -2.99 -9.36 10.57
N PRO A 164 -2.52 -9.34 9.30
CA PRO A 164 -3.23 -8.65 8.24
C PRO A 164 -4.58 -9.31 7.99
N LEU A 165 -5.57 -8.52 7.59
CA LEU A 165 -6.86 -8.98 7.13
C LEU A 165 -6.74 -9.59 5.73
N LYS A 166 -7.55 -10.62 5.46
CA LYS A 166 -7.66 -11.17 4.11
C LYS A 166 -8.27 -10.12 3.18
N ILE A 167 -7.61 -9.84 2.07
CA ILE A 167 -8.15 -8.98 1.01
C ILE A 167 -8.77 -9.90 -0.05
N GLY A 168 -9.95 -9.52 -0.53
CA GLY A 168 -10.60 -10.21 -1.66
C GLY A 168 -9.80 -10.08 -2.96
N GLU A 169 -10.19 -10.86 -3.96
CA GLU A 169 -9.69 -10.68 -5.33
C GLU A 169 -10.81 -10.12 -6.21
N HIS A 170 -10.45 -9.33 -7.23
CA HIS A 170 -11.40 -8.88 -8.24
C HIS A 170 -11.79 -10.03 -9.17
N ASP A 171 -13.06 -10.18 -9.50
CA ASP A 171 -13.50 -11.20 -10.45
C ASP A 171 -13.23 -10.80 -11.91
N PRO A 172 -13.13 -11.78 -12.83
CA PRO A 172 -13.28 -11.49 -14.25
C PRO A 172 -14.65 -10.86 -14.52
N TRP A 173 -14.73 -10.05 -15.57
CA TRP A 173 -15.99 -9.47 -16.01
C TRP A 173 -16.92 -10.58 -16.50
N PRO A 174 -18.23 -10.51 -16.18
CA PRO A 174 -19.22 -11.34 -16.83
C PRO A 174 -19.17 -11.17 -18.35
N GLU A 175 -19.33 -12.26 -19.10
CA GLU A 175 -19.27 -12.25 -20.57
C GLU A 175 -20.20 -11.20 -21.21
N PRO A 176 -21.47 -11.02 -20.79
CA PRO A 176 -22.32 -9.98 -21.37
C PRO A 176 -21.74 -8.57 -21.23
N ILE A 177 -21.16 -8.24 -20.07
CA ILE A 177 -20.57 -6.93 -19.79
C ILE A 177 -19.27 -6.74 -20.59
N LEU A 178 -18.45 -7.79 -20.70
CA LEU A 178 -17.24 -7.78 -21.54
C LEU A 178 -17.60 -7.52 -23.01
N PHE A 179 -18.57 -8.26 -23.56
CA PHE A 179 -18.97 -8.10 -24.96
C PHE A 179 -19.69 -6.77 -25.23
N ALA A 180 -20.42 -6.23 -24.25
CA ALA A 180 -20.94 -4.87 -24.32
C ALA A 180 -19.77 -3.85 -24.36
N GLY A 181 -18.77 -4.02 -23.51
CA GLY A 181 -17.58 -3.15 -23.47
C GLY A 181 -16.75 -3.17 -24.75
N LEU A 182 -16.54 -4.35 -25.35
CA LEU A 182 -15.84 -4.49 -26.63
C LEU A 182 -16.59 -3.85 -27.82
N ARG A 183 -17.89 -3.56 -27.65
CA ARG A 183 -18.78 -2.93 -28.64
C ARG A 183 -19.33 -1.58 -28.17
N ALA A 184 -18.75 -0.98 -27.12
CA ALA A 184 -19.25 0.28 -26.58
C ALA A 184 -19.19 1.41 -27.62
N GLU A 185 -20.21 2.26 -27.63
CA GLU A 185 -20.27 3.44 -28.51
C GLU A 185 -19.23 4.50 -28.11
N ASP A 186 -18.83 4.51 -26.85
CA ASP A 186 -17.75 5.33 -26.33
C ASP A 186 -16.39 4.84 -26.82
N ASP A 187 -15.82 5.55 -27.79
CA ASP A 187 -14.54 5.20 -28.45
C ASP A 187 -13.38 5.03 -27.46
N LEU A 188 -13.23 5.94 -26.49
CA LEU A 188 -12.14 5.92 -25.53
C LEU A 188 -12.26 4.71 -24.60
N LEU A 189 -13.48 4.44 -24.12
CA LEU A 189 -13.78 3.30 -23.29
C LEU A 189 -13.56 1.99 -24.05
N ARG A 190 -14.08 1.88 -25.27
CA ARG A 190 -13.96 0.69 -26.11
C ARG A 190 -12.49 0.39 -26.43
N LEU A 191 -11.72 1.39 -26.87
CA LEU A 191 -10.27 1.27 -27.11
C LEU A 191 -9.52 0.79 -25.85
N ALA A 192 -9.83 1.37 -24.69
CA ALA A 192 -9.21 0.96 -23.44
C ALA A 192 -9.53 -0.48 -23.05
N ILE A 193 -10.79 -0.92 -23.23
CA ILE A 193 -11.21 -2.30 -22.97
C ILE A 193 -10.50 -3.28 -23.93
N HIS A 194 -10.41 -2.92 -25.21
CA HIS A 194 -9.67 -3.69 -26.22
C HIS A 194 -8.20 -3.87 -25.81
N LEU A 195 -7.50 -2.79 -25.47
CA LEU A 195 -6.12 -2.85 -25.03
C LEU A 195 -5.96 -3.71 -23.76
N LEU A 196 -6.79 -3.49 -22.74
CA LEU A 196 -6.73 -4.25 -21.49
C LEU A 196 -7.00 -5.75 -21.67
N TYR A 197 -7.97 -6.10 -22.52
CA TYR A 197 -8.39 -7.48 -22.75
C TYR A 197 -7.42 -8.22 -23.68
N TYR A 198 -7.13 -7.70 -24.87
CA TYR A 198 -6.35 -8.45 -25.86
C TYR A 198 -4.84 -8.49 -25.54
N THR A 199 -4.28 -7.47 -24.89
CA THR A 199 -2.87 -7.51 -24.46
C THR A 199 -2.70 -8.15 -23.08
N GLY A 200 -3.80 -8.26 -22.32
CA GLY A 200 -3.81 -8.68 -20.93
C GLY A 200 -2.98 -7.80 -20.00
N GLN A 201 -2.60 -6.57 -20.38
CA GLN A 201 -1.72 -5.70 -19.58
C GLN A 201 -2.43 -5.01 -18.41
N ARG A 202 -1.66 -4.47 -17.44
CA ARG A 202 -2.24 -3.70 -16.32
C ARG A 202 -2.66 -2.33 -16.85
N ILE A 203 -3.69 -1.73 -16.25
CA ILE A 203 -4.13 -0.38 -16.63
C ILE A 203 -2.99 0.65 -16.60
N SER A 204 -2.11 0.60 -15.60
CA SER A 204 -0.94 1.51 -15.54
C SER A 204 0.00 1.36 -16.72
N ASP A 205 0.11 0.16 -17.28
CA ASP A 205 0.94 -0.13 -18.44
C ASP A 205 0.20 0.32 -19.72
N VAL A 206 -1.09 0.03 -19.84
CA VAL A 206 -1.96 0.47 -20.96
C VAL A 206 -1.98 2.00 -21.10
N MET A 207 -2.11 2.74 -20.00
CA MET A 207 -2.10 4.22 -20.04
C MET A 207 -0.76 4.81 -20.54
N ARG A 208 0.31 4.01 -20.57
CA ARG A 208 1.65 4.44 -21.00
C ARG A 208 2.02 3.94 -22.39
N MET A 209 1.22 3.06 -23.00
CA MET A 209 1.45 2.55 -24.35
C MET A 209 1.42 3.70 -25.35
N ARG A 210 2.41 3.71 -26.24
CA ARG A 210 2.59 4.70 -27.29
C ARG A 210 2.35 4.08 -28.64
N TRP A 211 2.01 4.91 -29.62
CA TRP A 211 1.92 4.46 -31.01
C TRP A 211 3.24 3.92 -31.54
N SER A 212 4.37 4.45 -31.05
CA SER A 212 5.72 3.98 -31.37
C SER A 212 6.06 2.61 -30.78
N ASP A 213 5.27 2.14 -29.81
CA ASP A 213 5.49 0.84 -29.18
C ASP A 213 4.88 -0.29 -30.02
N ILE A 214 4.17 0.03 -31.11
CA ILE A 214 3.63 -0.95 -32.05
C ILE A 214 4.61 -1.12 -33.20
N LEU A 215 5.21 -2.30 -33.31
CA LEU A 215 6.16 -2.67 -34.36
C LEU A 215 5.80 -4.05 -34.90
N ASP A 216 5.80 -4.22 -36.22
CA ASP A 216 5.58 -5.51 -36.90
C ASP A 216 4.33 -6.30 -36.43
N GLY A 217 3.26 -5.59 -36.06
CA GLY A 217 2.02 -6.21 -35.58
C GLY A 217 2.06 -6.68 -34.13
N GLU A 218 3.08 -6.28 -33.36
CA GLU A 218 3.25 -6.58 -31.94
C GLU A 218 3.21 -5.29 -31.10
N MET A 219 2.82 -5.42 -29.84
CA MET A 219 2.84 -4.32 -28.86
C MET A 219 4.01 -4.53 -27.89
N HIS A 220 5.03 -3.68 -27.94
CA HIS A 220 6.19 -3.75 -27.05
C HIS A 220 5.90 -3.07 -25.70
N VAL A 221 5.98 -3.82 -24.60
CA VAL A 221 5.61 -3.32 -23.27
C VAL A 221 6.68 -3.64 -22.24
N ILE A 222 7.19 -2.60 -21.58
CA ILE A 222 7.98 -2.72 -20.35
C ILE A 222 7.07 -2.44 -19.16
N GLN A 223 6.68 -3.49 -18.44
CA GLN A 223 5.73 -3.39 -17.34
C GLN A 223 6.28 -2.53 -16.19
N GLN A 224 5.52 -1.55 -15.74
CA GLN A 224 5.98 -0.58 -14.73
C GLN A 224 6.31 -1.26 -13.39
N LYS A 225 5.45 -2.19 -12.96
CA LYS A 225 5.51 -2.84 -11.63
C LYS A 225 6.63 -3.87 -11.53
N THR A 226 6.81 -4.68 -12.55
CA THR A 226 7.70 -5.86 -12.54
C THR A 226 8.94 -5.67 -13.40
N LYS A 227 8.99 -4.62 -14.23
CA LYS A 227 10.04 -4.38 -15.23
C LYS A 227 10.20 -5.47 -16.28
N LYS A 228 9.25 -6.42 -16.34
CA LYS A 228 9.24 -7.47 -17.36
C LYS A 228 8.91 -6.86 -18.73
N GLU A 229 9.68 -7.26 -19.71
CA GLU A 229 9.44 -6.96 -21.13
C GLU A 229 8.54 -8.05 -21.71
N VAL A 230 7.50 -7.64 -22.43
CA VAL A 230 6.58 -8.52 -23.15
C VAL A 230 6.20 -7.89 -24.48
N THR A 231 6.00 -8.73 -25.50
CA THR A 231 5.67 -8.33 -26.87
C THR A 231 4.41 -9.06 -27.35
N PRO A 232 3.24 -8.85 -26.72
CA PRO A 232 2.01 -9.49 -27.18
C PRO A 232 1.70 -9.14 -28.65
N PRO A 233 1.52 -10.15 -29.53
CA PRO A 233 1.02 -9.93 -30.88
C PRO A 233 -0.38 -9.32 -30.85
N LEU A 234 -0.66 -8.43 -31.80
CA LEU A 234 -1.97 -7.77 -31.88
C LEU A 234 -3.03 -8.76 -32.38
N HIS A 235 -4.01 -9.04 -31.52
CA HIS A 235 -5.23 -9.71 -31.95
C HIS A 235 -5.91 -8.92 -33.07
N ARG A 236 -6.48 -9.61 -34.07
CA ARG A 236 -7.12 -8.96 -35.24
C ARG A 236 -8.08 -7.84 -34.86
N ASP A 237 -8.93 -8.08 -33.86
CA ASP A 237 -9.93 -7.08 -33.44
C ASP A 237 -9.29 -5.87 -32.74
N LEU A 238 -8.19 -6.07 -32.00
CA LEU A 238 -7.40 -4.95 -31.45
C LEU A 238 -6.68 -4.18 -32.57
N ALA A 239 -6.14 -4.86 -33.57
CA ALA A 239 -5.51 -4.20 -34.71
C ALA A 239 -6.52 -3.34 -35.48
N ALA A 240 -7.74 -3.85 -35.70
CA ALA A 240 -8.83 -3.09 -36.32
C ALA A 240 -9.24 -1.88 -35.46
N GLU A 241 -9.29 -2.04 -34.14
CA GLU A 241 -9.56 -0.96 -33.20
C GLU A 241 -8.51 0.16 -33.27
N LEU A 242 -7.23 -0.22 -33.24
CA LEU A 242 -6.11 0.70 -33.34
C LEU A 242 -6.09 1.42 -34.69
N ALA A 243 -6.44 0.74 -35.79
CA ALA A 243 -6.47 1.32 -37.13
C ALA A 243 -7.55 2.40 -37.29
N ARG A 244 -8.71 2.24 -36.64
CA ARG A 244 -9.78 3.26 -36.66
C ARG A 244 -9.57 4.41 -35.67
N THR A 245 -8.69 4.24 -34.69
CA THR A 245 -8.46 5.23 -33.64
C THR A 245 -7.59 6.38 -34.16
N PRO A 246 -8.05 7.65 -34.11
CA PRO A 246 -7.24 8.79 -34.51
C PRO A 246 -5.99 8.94 -33.63
N LYS A 247 -4.81 9.07 -34.26
CA LYS A 247 -3.53 9.28 -33.55
C LYS A 247 -3.39 10.74 -33.09
N ARG A 248 -3.99 11.07 -31.94
CA ARG A 248 -4.04 12.45 -31.42
C ARG A 248 -2.81 12.88 -30.61
N GLY A 249 -2.09 11.94 -30.02
CA GLY A 249 -0.95 12.22 -29.14
C GLY A 249 0.05 11.08 -29.12
N PHE A 250 1.08 11.18 -28.29
CA PHE A 250 2.11 10.15 -28.17
C PHE A 250 1.56 8.83 -27.61
N THR A 251 0.68 8.90 -26.61
CA THR A 251 0.03 7.73 -26.03
C THR A 251 -1.18 7.30 -26.86
N ILE A 252 -1.45 6.00 -26.88
CA ILE A 252 -2.62 5.44 -27.59
C ILE A 252 -3.91 5.91 -26.92
N ILE A 253 -3.96 5.84 -25.59
CA ILE A 253 -5.03 6.43 -24.78
C ILE A 253 -4.69 7.90 -24.56
N ALA A 254 -5.40 8.80 -25.22
CA ALA A 254 -5.21 10.24 -25.16
C ALA A 254 -6.55 10.99 -25.12
N THR A 255 -6.53 12.24 -24.63
CA THR A 255 -7.68 13.16 -24.71
C THR A 255 -7.90 13.61 -26.15
N ASP A 256 -9.01 14.32 -26.42
CA ASP A 256 -9.25 14.94 -27.73
C ASP A 256 -8.14 15.92 -28.15
N LYS A 257 -7.42 16.49 -27.16
CA LYS A 257 -6.29 17.39 -27.35
C LYS A 257 -4.94 16.67 -27.47
N GLY A 258 -4.92 15.33 -27.44
CA GLY A 258 -3.69 14.54 -27.53
C GLY A 258 -2.92 14.38 -26.22
N GLU A 259 -3.50 14.77 -25.08
CA GLU A 259 -2.83 14.70 -23.78
C GLU A 259 -3.00 13.31 -23.14
N PRO A 260 -2.01 12.81 -22.37
CA PRO A 260 -2.16 11.56 -21.63
C PRO A 260 -3.33 11.59 -20.64
N VAL A 261 -4.17 10.57 -20.68
CA VAL A 261 -5.30 10.43 -19.76
C VAL A 261 -4.82 9.87 -18.42
N LYS A 262 -5.38 10.36 -17.31
CA LYS A 262 -5.09 9.81 -15.98
C LYS A 262 -5.79 8.45 -15.79
N ALA A 263 -5.06 7.46 -15.24
CA ALA A 263 -5.63 6.14 -14.97
C ALA A 263 -6.88 6.18 -14.07
N ALA A 264 -6.97 7.14 -13.13
CA ALA A 264 -8.13 7.32 -12.27
C ALA A 264 -9.40 7.65 -13.07
N PHE A 265 -9.29 8.52 -14.09
CA PHE A 265 -10.41 8.87 -14.96
C PHE A 265 -10.95 7.65 -15.70
N LEU A 266 -10.05 6.84 -16.30
CA LEU A 266 -10.46 5.64 -17.01
C LEU A 266 -11.07 4.58 -16.06
N ARG A 267 -10.56 4.47 -14.83
CA ARG A 267 -11.14 3.57 -13.81
C ARG A 267 -12.58 3.93 -13.49
N GLU A 268 -12.86 5.21 -13.22
CA GLU A 268 -14.22 5.69 -12.95
C GLU A 268 -15.13 5.49 -14.17
N ARG A 269 -14.66 5.83 -15.37
CA ARG A 269 -15.43 5.62 -16.60
C ARG A 269 -15.81 4.16 -16.85
N ILE A 270 -14.88 3.23 -16.62
CA ILE A 270 -15.13 1.78 -16.67
C ILE A 270 -16.13 1.35 -15.58
N LYS A 271 -16.00 1.88 -14.37
CA LYS A 271 -16.87 1.57 -13.24
C LYS A 271 -18.31 2.02 -13.52
N ASP A 272 -18.48 3.23 -14.03
CA ASP A 272 -19.78 3.78 -14.40
C ASP A 272 -20.43 2.98 -15.54
N PHE A 273 -19.66 2.66 -16.58
CA PHE A 273 -20.13 1.80 -17.67
C PHE A 273 -20.61 0.43 -17.16
N THR A 274 -19.79 -0.27 -16.38
CA THR A 274 -20.13 -1.62 -15.91
C THR A 274 -21.28 -1.61 -14.91
N ARG A 275 -21.39 -0.56 -14.07
CA ARG A 275 -22.56 -0.34 -13.21
C ARG A 275 -23.84 -0.20 -14.03
N ALA A 276 -23.81 0.56 -15.14
CA ALA A 276 -24.97 0.67 -16.04
C ALA A 276 -25.34 -0.66 -16.71
N GLN A 277 -24.39 -1.59 -16.84
CA GLN A 277 -24.62 -2.97 -17.30
C GLN A 277 -25.06 -3.94 -16.18
N GLY A 278 -25.35 -3.44 -14.97
CA GLY A 278 -25.89 -4.21 -13.85
C GLY A 278 -24.86 -4.82 -12.90
N LYS A 279 -23.55 -4.63 -13.11
CA LYS A 279 -22.51 -5.05 -12.16
C LYS A 279 -21.27 -4.17 -12.20
N GLU A 280 -20.93 -3.57 -11.07
CA GLU A 280 -19.69 -2.81 -10.94
C GLU A 280 -18.47 -3.73 -11.09
N CYS A 281 -17.67 -3.48 -12.12
CA CYS A 281 -16.43 -4.21 -12.41
C CYS A 281 -15.24 -3.25 -12.48
N VAL A 282 -14.03 -3.80 -12.36
CA VAL A 282 -12.78 -3.01 -12.38
C VAL A 282 -11.85 -3.45 -13.51
N PRO A 283 -10.93 -2.59 -13.99
CA PRO A 283 -10.03 -2.92 -15.11
C PRO A 283 -9.19 -4.18 -14.89
N HIS A 284 -8.84 -4.50 -13.64
CA HIS A 284 -8.07 -5.71 -13.33
C HIS A 284 -8.83 -7.00 -13.67
N GLY A 285 -10.16 -6.97 -13.71
CA GLY A 285 -10.97 -8.10 -14.17
C GLY A 285 -10.70 -8.48 -15.62
N LEU A 286 -10.52 -7.50 -16.52
CA LEU A 286 -10.21 -7.75 -17.94
C LEU A 286 -8.91 -8.52 -18.14
N ARG A 287 -7.90 -8.27 -17.30
CA ARG A 287 -6.65 -9.06 -17.31
C ARG A 287 -6.89 -10.53 -16.94
N LYS A 288 -7.88 -10.82 -16.08
CA LYS A 288 -8.31 -12.19 -15.78
C LYS A 288 -9.10 -12.78 -16.95
N ASN A 289 -9.99 -11.99 -17.58
CA ASN A 289 -10.68 -12.42 -18.81
C ASN A 289 -9.69 -12.80 -19.91
N ALA A 290 -8.63 -12.02 -20.12
CA ALA A 290 -7.58 -12.31 -21.10
C ALA A 290 -6.92 -13.67 -20.87
N VAL A 291 -6.50 -13.93 -19.62
CA VAL A 291 -5.91 -15.22 -19.21
C VAL A 291 -6.89 -16.37 -19.45
N ILE A 292 -8.14 -16.20 -19.03
CA ILE A 292 -9.17 -17.22 -19.18
C ILE A 292 -9.43 -17.51 -20.65
N ALA A 293 -9.56 -16.48 -21.48
CA ALA A 293 -9.81 -16.62 -22.92
C ALA A 293 -8.66 -17.36 -23.63
N LEU A 294 -7.40 -17.02 -23.33
CA LEU A 294 -6.23 -17.72 -23.89
C LEU A 294 -6.19 -19.19 -23.44
N LEU A 295 -6.45 -19.47 -22.16
CA LEU A 295 -6.49 -20.84 -21.65
C LEU A 295 -7.66 -21.65 -22.25
N GLU A 296 -8.83 -21.04 -22.43
CA GLU A 296 -10.00 -21.66 -23.07
C GLU A 296 -9.76 -21.89 -24.58
N ALA A 297 -8.96 -21.04 -25.23
CA ALA A 297 -8.47 -21.25 -26.60
C ALA A 297 -7.40 -22.36 -26.70
N GLY A 298 -6.97 -22.94 -25.58
CA GLY A 298 -6.02 -24.05 -25.54
C GLY A 298 -4.56 -23.63 -25.41
N CYS A 299 -4.26 -22.35 -25.19
CA CYS A 299 -2.90 -21.90 -24.93
C CYS A 299 -2.36 -22.51 -23.64
N THR A 300 -1.11 -22.91 -23.68
CA THR A 300 -0.32 -23.35 -22.53
C THR A 300 -0.09 -22.22 -21.54
N VAL A 301 0.26 -22.59 -20.30
CA VAL A 301 0.68 -21.64 -19.26
C VAL A 301 1.84 -20.75 -19.73
N ALA A 302 2.76 -21.31 -20.52
CA ALA A 302 3.91 -20.60 -21.07
C ALA A 302 3.49 -19.54 -22.09
N GLU A 303 2.61 -19.88 -23.04
CA GLU A 303 2.08 -18.94 -24.03
C GLU A 303 1.29 -17.80 -23.37
N VAL A 304 0.43 -18.11 -22.40
CA VAL A 304 -0.34 -17.10 -21.66
C VAL A 304 0.58 -16.17 -20.85
N SER A 305 1.67 -16.71 -20.29
CA SER A 305 2.69 -15.96 -19.56
C SER A 305 3.52 -15.05 -20.48
N ALA A 306 3.80 -15.50 -21.71
CA ALA A 306 4.50 -14.71 -22.72
C ALA A 306 3.68 -13.47 -23.13
N ILE A 307 2.37 -13.64 -23.33
CA ILE A 307 1.46 -12.54 -23.69
C ILE A 307 1.23 -11.59 -22.50
N THR A 308 0.82 -12.14 -21.35
CA THR A 308 0.35 -11.30 -20.23
C THR A 308 1.48 -10.82 -19.30
N GLY A 309 2.65 -11.46 -19.34
CA GLY A 309 3.76 -11.19 -18.43
C GLY A 309 3.52 -11.61 -16.98
N GLN A 310 2.57 -12.52 -16.72
CA GLN A 310 2.32 -13.08 -15.39
C GLN A 310 3.29 -14.21 -15.06
N THR A 311 3.50 -14.49 -13.77
CA THR A 311 4.28 -15.67 -13.38
C THR A 311 3.47 -16.94 -13.65
N PHE A 312 4.16 -18.06 -13.86
CA PHE A 312 3.50 -19.35 -14.09
C PHE A 312 2.54 -19.71 -12.95
N GLN A 313 2.92 -19.50 -11.69
CA GLN A 313 2.04 -19.80 -10.56
C GLN A 313 0.69 -19.05 -10.61
N ILE A 314 0.71 -17.78 -11.06
CA ILE A 314 -0.52 -17.01 -11.20
C ILE A 314 -1.38 -17.55 -12.33
N VAL A 315 -0.77 -17.91 -13.46
CA VAL A 315 -1.49 -18.45 -14.61
C VAL A 315 -2.04 -19.85 -14.33
N GLU A 316 -1.26 -20.72 -13.67
CA GLU A 316 -1.67 -22.07 -13.23
C GLU A 316 -2.90 -22.04 -12.32
N LYS A 317 -3.01 -21.02 -11.45
CA LYS A 317 -4.21 -20.81 -10.64
C LYS A 317 -5.48 -20.67 -11.50
N TYR A 318 -5.39 -20.02 -12.66
CA TYR A 318 -6.52 -19.92 -13.61
C TYR A 318 -6.64 -21.18 -14.47
N ALA A 319 -5.52 -21.74 -14.93
CA ALA A 319 -5.50 -22.96 -15.73
C ALA A 319 -6.17 -24.12 -14.99
N SER A 320 -5.91 -24.28 -13.69
CA SER A 320 -6.58 -25.30 -12.87
C SER A 320 -8.11 -25.14 -12.84
N LYS A 321 -8.63 -23.90 -12.82
CA LYS A 321 -10.08 -23.63 -12.87
C LYS A 321 -10.68 -23.93 -14.25
N VAL A 322 -10.02 -23.46 -15.31
CA VAL A 322 -10.45 -23.70 -16.71
C VAL A 322 -10.40 -25.20 -17.03
N ASN A 323 -9.30 -25.86 -16.67
CA ASN A 323 -9.12 -27.30 -16.86
C ASN A 323 -10.15 -28.10 -16.07
N ARG A 324 -10.49 -27.73 -14.83
CA ARG A 324 -11.58 -28.41 -14.09
C ARG A 324 -12.90 -28.35 -14.85
N ARG A 325 -13.26 -27.20 -15.43
CA ARG A 325 -14.48 -27.05 -16.25
C ARG A 325 -14.43 -27.92 -17.51
N ARG A 326 -13.33 -27.85 -18.25
CA ARG A 326 -13.12 -28.61 -19.50
C ARG A 326 -13.08 -30.13 -19.23
N LEU A 327 -12.31 -30.56 -18.25
CA LEU A 327 -12.20 -31.96 -17.83
C LEU A 327 -13.52 -32.48 -17.30
N GLY A 328 -14.30 -31.68 -16.57
CA GLY A 328 -15.65 -32.04 -16.14
C GLY A 328 -16.57 -32.35 -17.32
N LYS A 329 -16.62 -31.46 -18.32
CA LYS A 329 -17.39 -31.70 -19.56
C LYS A 329 -16.92 -32.95 -20.29
N ALA A 330 -15.61 -33.12 -20.45
CA ALA A 330 -15.04 -34.29 -21.12
C ALA A 330 -15.30 -35.59 -20.34
N ALA A 331 -15.28 -35.56 -19.01
CA ALA A 331 -15.57 -36.70 -18.15
C ALA A 331 -17.04 -37.13 -18.27
N ILE A 332 -17.99 -36.18 -18.28
CA ILE A 332 -19.40 -36.46 -18.51
C ILE A 332 -19.62 -37.06 -19.90
N LEU A 333 -19.02 -36.47 -20.95
CA LEU A 333 -19.12 -37.02 -22.30
C LEU A 333 -18.59 -38.47 -22.38
N LYS A 334 -17.46 -38.75 -21.73
CA LYS A 334 -16.91 -40.11 -21.64
C LYS A 334 -17.83 -41.06 -20.87
N PHE A 335 -18.48 -40.57 -19.80
CA PHE A 335 -19.42 -41.34 -18.99
C PHE A 335 -20.72 -41.68 -19.74
N GLU A 336 -21.26 -40.72 -20.49
CA GLU A 336 -22.41 -40.91 -21.38
C GLU A 336 -22.09 -41.90 -22.51
N ASN A 337 -20.90 -41.77 -23.11
CA ASN A 337 -20.45 -42.66 -24.19
C ASN A 337 -20.17 -44.09 -23.70
N ALA A 338 -19.69 -44.27 -22.46
CA ALA A 338 -19.53 -45.59 -21.87
C ALA A 338 -20.88 -46.30 -21.62
N SER A 339 -21.97 -45.53 -21.55
CA SER A 339 -23.33 -46.03 -21.31
C SER A 339 -24.14 -46.30 -22.60
N GLY A 340 -23.56 -46.05 -23.78
CA GLY A 340 -24.19 -46.35 -25.08
C GLY A 340 -25.21 -45.34 -25.62
N THR A 341 -25.41 -44.17 -24.98
CA THR A 341 -26.40 -43.16 -25.39
C THR A 341 -25.81 -41.94 -26.11
N GLY A 342 -24.59 -42.05 -26.62
CA GLY A 342 -23.81 -40.96 -27.21
C GLY A 342 -24.37 -40.38 -28.51
N LYS A 343 -25.46 -39.62 -28.44
CA LYS A 343 -25.72 -38.50 -29.35
C LYS A 343 -25.68 -37.20 -28.55
N PRO A 344 -24.97 -36.17 -29.03
CA PRO A 344 -24.98 -34.89 -28.34
C PRO A 344 -26.42 -34.38 -28.27
N LEU A 345 -26.89 -34.03 -27.08
CA LEU A 345 -28.13 -33.27 -26.91
C LEU A 345 -27.97 -31.98 -27.74
N GLY A 346 -28.69 -31.93 -28.86
CA GLY A 346 -28.89 -30.70 -29.61
C GLY A 346 -29.36 -29.62 -28.64
N LYS A 347 -28.93 -28.37 -28.90
CA LYS A 347 -29.30 -27.19 -28.11
C LYS A 347 -30.72 -27.33 -27.58
N LEU A 348 -30.87 -27.39 -26.25
CA LEU A 348 -32.17 -27.29 -25.61
C LEU A 348 -32.80 -26.00 -26.15
N SER A 349 -33.89 -26.15 -26.89
CA SER A 349 -34.71 -25.06 -27.38
C SER A 349 -35.12 -24.20 -26.18
N GLU A 350 -34.78 -22.92 -26.23
CA GLU A 350 -35.46 -21.91 -25.43
C GLU A 350 -36.93 -21.90 -25.89
N GLU A 351 -37.82 -22.49 -25.09
CA GLU A 351 -39.24 -22.17 -25.19
C GLU A 351 -39.50 -20.83 -24.47
N PRO A 352 -40.25 -19.91 -25.09
CA PRO A 352 -40.53 -18.62 -24.51
C PRO A 352 -41.63 -18.74 -23.44
N ARG A 353 -41.38 -18.15 -22.27
CA ARG A 353 -42.44 -17.60 -21.41
C ARG A 353 -42.00 -16.27 -20.84
#